data_AF-A0A2G9UQ76-F1
#
_entry.id   AF-A0A2G9UQ76-F1
#
_cell.length_a   1.000
_cell.length_b   1.000
_cell.length_c   1.000
_cell.angle_alpha   90.00
_cell.angle_beta   90.00
_cell.angle_gamma   90.00
#
_symmetry.space_group_name_H-M   'P 1'
#
loop_
_entity.id
_entity.type
_entity.pdbx_description
1 polymer ?
#
loop_
_entity_poly.entity_id
_entity_poly.type
_entity_poly.pdbx_seq_one_letter_code
_entity_poly.pdbx_strand_id
1 'polypeptide(L)'
;MMVGGGGYTPRNVARCWTYETTLAVDREVPDELPYNDYFEYFGPNYRLHIDPSSATNENTPESLRRIQEAVIQNLEKLAFAPSVQMQPVPEDAIKALNDSSLGQDMADPDVRLHRSIMDGVTQDAGDYYDGENEGEDRRNESNAKRAAETPAQDQVDAKKMKTDESNVAL
;
A
#
# COMPACT_ATOMS: atom_id res chain seq x y z
N MET A 1 4.27 -10.95 -4.67
CA MET A 1 3.96 -10.12 -5.87
C MET A 1 4.37 -10.94 -7.08
N MET A 2 3.44 -11.19 -8.01
CA MET A 2 3.73 -11.86 -9.28
C MET A 2 3.90 -10.80 -10.36
N VAL A 3 4.93 -10.93 -11.18
CA VAL A 3 5.22 -10.02 -12.29
C VAL A 3 5.47 -10.84 -13.54
N GLY A 4 5.17 -10.26 -14.69
CA GLY A 4 5.51 -10.86 -15.97
C GLY A 4 7.01 -10.79 -16.27
N GLY A 5 7.36 -11.01 -17.53
CA GLY A 5 8.74 -10.98 -17.99
C GLY A 5 8.82 -11.22 -19.50
N GLY A 6 9.98 -11.69 -19.96
CA GLY A 6 10.20 -12.01 -21.36
C GLY A 6 9.33 -13.18 -21.84
N GLY A 7 8.92 -13.12 -23.11
CA GLY A 7 8.16 -14.16 -23.77
C GLY A 7 7.95 -13.83 -25.24
N TYR A 8 8.62 -14.56 -26.13
CA TYR A 8 8.73 -14.19 -27.54
C TYR A 8 7.74 -14.93 -28.46
N THR A 9 6.85 -15.73 -27.88
CA THR A 9 5.74 -16.37 -28.59
C THR A 9 4.44 -15.94 -27.92
N PRO A 10 3.81 -14.82 -28.34
CA PRO A 10 2.72 -14.17 -27.60
C PRO A 10 1.54 -15.10 -27.26
N ARG A 11 1.17 -16.00 -28.16
CA ARG A 11 0.13 -17.03 -27.92
C ARG A 11 0.45 -17.96 -26.74
N ASN A 12 1.73 -18.27 -26.52
CA ASN A 12 2.16 -19.10 -25.40
C ASN A 12 2.30 -18.28 -24.12
N VAL A 13 2.68 -17.00 -24.22
CA VAL A 13 2.70 -16.07 -23.08
C VAL A 13 1.30 -15.90 -22.50
N ALA A 14 0.30 -15.68 -23.36
CA ALA A 14 -1.09 -15.57 -22.94
C ALA A 14 -1.57 -16.82 -22.20
N ARG A 15 -1.26 -18.02 -22.72
CA ARG A 15 -1.58 -19.30 -22.07
C ARG A 15 -0.90 -19.43 -20.69
N CYS A 16 0.40 -19.16 -20.64
CA CYS A 16 1.22 -19.28 -19.43
C CYS A 16 0.66 -18.40 -18.30
N TRP A 17 0.48 -17.11 -18.57
CA TRP A 17 -0.02 -16.18 -17.54
C TRP A 17 -1.48 -16.45 -17.16
N THR A 18 -2.32 -16.90 -18.12
CA THR A 18 -3.69 -17.31 -17.79
C THR A 18 -3.67 -18.46 -16.79
N TYR A 19 -2.90 -19.52 -17.07
CA TYR A 19 -2.79 -20.68 -16.19
C TYR A 19 -2.12 -20.36 -14.84
N GLU A 20 -1.04 -19.57 -14.83
CA GLU A 20 -0.41 -19.11 -13.58
C GLU A 20 -1.36 -18.28 -12.71
N THR A 21 -2.24 -17.48 -13.35
CA THR A 21 -3.27 -16.73 -12.62
C THR A 21 -4.29 -17.66 -11.99
N THR A 22 -4.66 -18.75 -12.66
CA THR A 22 -5.63 -19.72 -12.10
C THR A 22 -5.05 -20.42 -10.88
N LEU A 23 -3.75 -20.74 -10.89
CA LEU A 23 -3.04 -21.25 -9.71
C LEU A 23 -2.97 -20.22 -8.58
N ALA A 24 -2.76 -18.95 -8.90
CA ALA A 24 -2.68 -17.88 -7.90
C ALA A 24 -4.02 -17.64 -7.18
N VAL A 25 -5.15 -17.86 -7.87
CA VAL A 25 -6.50 -17.74 -7.28
C VAL A 25 -7.08 -19.09 -6.82
N ASP A 26 -6.29 -20.16 -6.91
CA ASP A 26 -6.67 -21.53 -6.57
C ASP A 26 -7.97 -21.99 -7.29
N ARG A 27 -8.00 -21.81 -8.61
CA ARG A 27 -9.11 -22.22 -9.47
C ARG A 27 -8.63 -23.12 -10.59
N GLU A 28 -9.39 -24.18 -10.82
CA GLU A 28 -9.22 -25.05 -11.98
C GLU A 28 -10.01 -24.49 -13.17
N VAL A 29 -9.40 -24.53 -14.35
CA VAL A 29 -10.01 -24.12 -15.62
C VAL A 29 -9.90 -25.24 -16.64
N PRO A 30 -10.88 -25.36 -17.55
CA PRO A 30 -10.81 -26.36 -18.61
C PRO A 30 -9.64 -26.05 -19.57
N ASP A 31 -9.11 -27.09 -20.19
CA ASP A 31 -8.07 -26.97 -21.22
C ASP A 31 -8.59 -26.36 -22.52
N GLU A 32 -9.89 -26.49 -22.80
CA GLU A 32 -10.53 -25.86 -23.96
C GLU A 32 -10.64 -24.35 -23.77
N LEU A 33 -10.09 -23.59 -24.70
CA LEU A 33 -10.11 -22.13 -24.61
C LEU A 33 -11.52 -21.58 -24.85
N PRO A 34 -11.98 -20.63 -24.02
CA PRO A 34 -13.22 -19.92 -24.29
C PRO A 34 -13.06 -18.99 -25.50
N TYR A 35 -14.16 -18.76 -26.21
CA TYR A 35 -14.18 -17.78 -27.31
C TYR A 35 -13.81 -16.39 -26.80
N ASN A 36 -12.95 -15.71 -27.57
CA ASN A 36 -12.50 -14.35 -27.32
C ASN A 36 -12.06 -13.70 -28.65
N ASP A 37 -11.83 -12.38 -28.66
CA ASP A 37 -11.46 -11.62 -29.85
C ASP A 37 -10.17 -12.12 -30.52
N TYR A 38 -9.30 -12.81 -29.76
CA TYR A 38 -8.03 -13.35 -30.22
C TYR A 38 -8.05 -14.87 -30.39
N PHE A 39 -9.24 -15.50 -30.39
CA PHE A 39 -9.38 -16.96 -30.37
C PHE A 39 -8.63 -17.66 -31.52
N GLU A 40 -8.64 -17.05 -32.69
CA GLU A 40 -8.00 -17.54 -33.92
C GLU A 40 -6.47 -17.69 -33.79
N TYR A 41 -5.81 -16.91 -32.93
CA TYR A 41 -4.37 -17.01 -32.68
C TYR A 41 -3.96 -18.32 -31.99
N PHE A 42 -4.91 -19.01 -31.37
CA PHE A 42 -4.68 -20.23 -30.61
C PHE A 42 -4.87 -21.52 -31.42
N GLY A 43 -5.25 -21.41 -32.70
CA GLY A 43 -5.35 -22.54 -33.62
C GLY A 43 -4.02 -23.27 -33.83
N PRO A 44 -4.04 -24.54 -34.29
CA PRO A 44 -5.24 -25.31 -34.66
C PRO A 44 -5.92 -26.01 -33.47
N ASN A 45 -5.25 -26.12 -32.32
CA ASN A 45 -5.72 -26.97 -31.22
C ASN A 45 -6.68 -26.27 -30.26
N TYR A 46 -6.66 -24.93 -30.18
CA TYR A 46 -7.52 -24.12 -29.29
C TYR A 46 -7.51 -24.56 -27.82
N ARG A 47 -6.35 -25.06 -27.36
CA ARG A 47 -6.12 -25.52 -25.98
C ARG A 47 -5.22 -24.57 -25.19
N LEU A 48 -5.36 -24.61 -23.88
CA LEU A 48 -4.57 -23.86 -22.91
C LEU A 48 -3.19 -24.47 -22.76
N HIS A 49 -3.10 -25.80 -22.62
CA HIS A 49 -1.84 -26.50 -22.47
C HIS A 49 -1.11 -26.68 -23.81
N ILE A 50 0.22 -26.69 -23.72
CA ILE A 50 1.14 -26.81 -24.86
C ILE A 50 1.90 -28.11 -24.71
N ASP A 51 1.99 -28.87 -25.80
CA ASP A 51 2.78 -30.09 -25.82
C ASP A 51 4.29 -29.78 -25.73
N PRO A 52 5.06 -30.60 -25.00
CA PRO A 52 6.50 -30.44 -24.93
C PRO A 52 7.12 -30.60 -26.32
N SER A 53 8.17 -29.81 -26.59
CA SER A 53 8.92 -29.95 -27.84
C SER A 53 9.72 -31.26 -27.85
N SER A 54 9.98 -31.78 -29.04
CA SER A 54 10.86 -32.93 -29.25
C SER A 54 12.35 -32.57 -29.15
N ALA A 55 12.69 -31.40 -28.61
CA ALA A 55 14.06 -30.95 -28.47
C ALA A 55 14.79 -31.82 -27.43
N THR A 56 16.02 -32.21 -27.75
CA THR A 56 16.84 -33.01 -26.83
C THR A 56 17.14 -32.20 -25.56
N ASN A 57 16.88 -32.80 -24.40
CA ASN A 57 17.26 -32.22 -23.13
C ASN A 57 18.75 -32.43 -22.87
N GLU A 58 19.54 -31.36 -22.95
CA GLU A 58 20.99 -31.38 -22.68
C GLU A 58 21.34 -31.22 -21.19
N ASN A 59 20.34 -31.06 -20.32
CA ASN A 59 20.55 -30.97 -18.87
C ASN A 59 20.81 -32.36 -18.29
N THR A 60 22.08 -32.72 -18.13
CA THR A 60 22.45 -34.01 -17.51
C THR A 60 22.18 -33.99 -16.00
N PRO A 61 21.73 -35.10 -15.39
CA PRO A 61 21.47 -35.17 -13.96
C PRO A 61 22.67 -34.77 -13.09
N GLU A 62 23.88 -35.10 -13.54
CA GLU A 62 25.13 -34.77 -12.86
C GLU A 62 25.39 -33.26 -12.85
N SER A 63 25.12 -32.57 -13.96
CA SER A 63 25.29 -31.11 -14.06
C SER A 63 24.32 -30.37 -13.14
N LEU A 64 23.05 -30.80 -13.12
CA LEU A 64 22.01 -30.22 -12.27
C LEU A 64 22.34 -30.39 -10.78
N ARG A 65 22.78 -31.60 -10.37
CA ARG A 65 23.21 -31.86 -8.99
C ARG A 65 24.36 -30.96 -8.57
N ARG A 66 25.36 -30.82 -9.43
CA ARG A 66 26.52 -29.95 -9.14
C ARG A 66 26.12 -28.49 -8.94
N ILE A 67 25.21 -27.97 -9.76
CA ILE A 67 24.68 -26.60 -9.61
C ILE A 67 23.85 -26.49 -8.31
N GLN A 68 22.99 -27.47 -8.03
CA GLN A 68 22.18 -27.50 -6.81
C GLN A 68 23.04 -27.47 -5.54
N GLU A 69 24.07 -28.31 -5.45
CA GLU A 69 25.01 -28.34 -4.33
C GLU A 69 25.70 -26.99 -4.15
N ALA A 70 26.17 -26.38 -5.24
CA ALA A 70 26.82 -25.07 -5.20
C ALA A 70 25.87 -23.96 -4.71
N VAL A 71 24.61 -23.97 -5.14
CA VAL A 71 23.59 -23.02 -4.68
C VAL A 71 23.31 -23.21 -3.18
N ILE A 72 23.15 -24.45 -2.72
CA ILE A 72 22.91 -24.75 -1.29
C ILE A 72 24.08 -24.28 -0.43
N GLN A 73 25.33 -24.58 -0.82
CA GLN A 73 26.52 -24.10 -0.10
C GLN A 73 26.62 -22.58 -0.05
N ASN A 74 26.11 -21.87 -1.06
CA ASN A 74 26.07 -20.41 -1.04
C ASN A 74 24.97 -19.87 -0.13
N LEU A 75 23.81 -20.54 -0.08
CA LEU A 75 22.73 -20.20 0.85
C LEU A 75 23.13 -20.44 2.31
N GLU A 76 23.88 -21.51 2.61
CA GLU A 76 24.39 -21.82 3.95
C GLU A 76 25.34 -20.75 4.52
N LYS A 77 26.03 -20.01 3.64
CA LYS A 77 26.92 -18.90 4.06
C LYS A 77 26.15 -17.66 4.49
N LEU A 78 24.87 -17.55 4.14
CA LEU A 78 24.04 -16.45 4.58
C LEU A 78 23.73 -16.66 6.06
N ALA A 79 23.90 -15.61 6.86
CA ALA A 79 23.47 -15.64 8.26
C ALA A 79 21.97 -15.96 8.28
N PHE A 80 21.59 -16.99 9.03
CA PHE A 80 20.20 -17.38 9.20
C PHE A 80 19.43 -16.18 9.77
N ALA A 81 18.63 -15.52 8.93
CA ALA A 81 17.59 -14.64 9.39
C ALA A 81 16.42 -15.56 9.74
N PRO A 82 16.12 -15.82 11.04
CA PRO A 82 14.86 -16.45 11.40
C PRO A 82 13.78 -15.65 10.70
N SER A 83 13.06 -16.34 9.83
CA SER A 83 12.01 -15.80 8.98
C SER A 83 11.21 -14.76 9.75
N VAL A 84 11.01 -13.58 9.16
CA VAL A 84 9.95 -12.67 9.60
C VAL A 84 8.65 -13.44 9.40
N GLN A 85 8.26 -14.20 10.42
CA GLN A 85 7.01 -14.91 10.44
C GLN A 85 5.92 -13.84 10.42
N MET A 86 5.01 -13.93 9.46
CA MET A 86 3.82 -13.08 9.44
C MET A 86 3.05 -13.36 10.74
N GLN A 87 3.25 -12.52 11.75
CA GLN A 87 2.48 -12.53 12.98
C GLN A 87 1.16 -11.81 12.70
N PRO A 88 0.03 -12.32 13.19
CA PRO A 88 -1.22 -11.56 13.15
C PRO A 88 -1.00 -10.24 13.90
N VAL A 89 -1.35 -9.12 13.25
CA VAL A 89 -1.28 -7.80 13.88
C VAL A 89 -2.26 -7.82 15.07
N PRO A 90 -1.82 -7.50 16.30
CA PRO A 90 -2.72 -7.41 17.45
C PRO A 90 -3.85 -6.42 17.15
N GLU A 91 -5.09 -6.77 17.51
CA GLU A 91 -6.28 -5.94 17.24
C GLU A 91 -6.15 -4.50 17.82
N ASP A 92 -5.35 -4.35 18.88
CA ASP A 92 -5.12 -3.07 19.55
C ASP A 92 -4.26 -2.10 18.73
N ALA A 93 -3.45 -2.60 17.79
CA ALA A 93 -2.59 -1.75 16.96
C ALA A 93 -3.41 -0.86 16.00
N ILE A 94 -4.59 -1.31 15.57
CA ILE A 94 -5.49 -0.54 14.71
C ILE A 94 -6.43 0.36 15.53
N LYS A 95 -6.82 -0.05 16.74
CA LYS A 95 -7.63 0.79 17.63
C LYS A 95 -6.90 2.06 18.05
N ALA A 96 -5.62 1.98 18.38
CA ALA A 96 -4.82 3.15 18.76
C ALA A 96 -4.68 4.19 17.64
N LEU A 97 -4.76 3.79 16.36
CA LEU A 97 -4.66 4.69 15.21
C LEU A 97 -6.00 5.37 14.87
N ASN A 98 -7.13 4.75 15.23
CA ASN A 98 -8.47 5.25 14.93
C ASN A 98 -9.18 5.90 16.13
N ASP A 99 -8.57 5.93 17.30
CA ASP A 99 -9.18 6.50 18.51
C ASP A 99 -9.17 8.04 18.43
N SER A 100 -10.27 8.58 17.91
CA SER A 100 -10.48 10.03 17.75
C SER A 100 -10.64 10.75 19.10
N SER A 101 -10.82 10.00 20.20
CA SER A 101 -10.98 10.56 21.54
C SER A 101 -9.69 11.21 22.07
N LEU A 102 -8.53 10.60 21.79
CA LEU A 102 -7.22 11.15 22.17
C LEU A 102 -6.95 12.50 21.50
N GLY A 103 -7.46 12.68 20.28
CA GLY A 103 -7.35 13.94 19.54
C GLY A 103 -8.29 15.04 20.05
N GLN A 104 -9.44 14.67 20.63
CA GLN A 104 -10.36 15.60 21.28
C GLN A 104 -9.80 16.13 22.61
N ASP A 105 -9.26 15.24 23.45
CA ASP A 105 -8.76 15.61 24.78
C ASP A 105 -7.46 16.44 24.72
N MET A 106 -6.70 16.35 23.63
CA MET A 106 -5.48 17.13 23.39
C MET A 106 -5.72 18.40 22.55
N ALA A 107 -6.95 18.67 22.11
CA ALA A 107 -7.24 19.84 21.30
C ALA A 107 -7.15 21.13 22.11
N ASP A 108 -6.59 22.17 21.51
CA ASP A 108 -6.51 23.51 22.11
C ASP A 108 -7.94 24.06 22.31
N PRO A 109 -8.34 24.43 23.54
CA PRO A 109 -9.69 24.94 23.83
C PRO A 109 -10.02 26.23 23.07
N ASP A 110 -9.02 27.00 22.65
CA ASP A 110 -9.21 28.26 21.91
C ASP A 110 -9.32 28.02 20.38
N VAL A 111 -9.15 26.78 19.91
CA VAL A 111 -9.23 26.40 18.50
C VAL A 111 -10.46 25.55 18.25
N ARG A 112 -11.31 26.01 17.31
CA ARG A 112 -12.52 25.28 16.93
C ARG A 112 -12.18 23.91 16.37
N LEU A 113 -12.73 22.86 16.99
CA LEU A 113 -12.64 21.49 16.50
C LEU A 113 -13.25 21.34 15.10
N HIS A 114 -12.72 20.39 14.33
CA HIS A 114 -13.25 20.09 13.00
C HIS A 114 -14.72 19.66 13.07
N ARG A 115 -15.54 20.05 12.08
CA ARG A 115 -17.00 19.86 12.08
C ARG A 115 -17.44 18.41 12.27
N SER A 116 -16.69 17.46 11.71
CA SER A 116 -16.95 16.02 11.87
C SER A 116 -16.88 15.53 13.32
N ILE A 117 -16.14 16.24 14.18
CA ILE A 117 -16.01 15.96 15.60
C ILE A 117 -17.17 16.59 16.37
N MET A 118 -17.53 17.84 16.04
CA MET A 118 -18.63 18.56 16.70
C MET A 118 -19.99 17.93 16.44
N ASP A 119 -20.24 17.42 15.22
CA ASP A 119 -21.50 16.76 14.86
C ASP A 119 -21.72 15.43 15.63
N GLY A 120 -20.67 14.86 16.23
CA GLY A 120 -20.76 13.65 17.05
C GLY A 120 -20.99 13.90 18.55
N VAL A 121 -20.92 15.15 19.01
CA VAL A 121 -21.12 15.50 20.42
C VAL A 121 -22.61 15.57 20.72
N THR A 122 -23.08 14.77 21.69
CA THR A 122 -24.49 14.80 22.14
C THR A 122 -24.65 15.84 23.24
N GLN A 123 -25.57 16.78 23.07
CA GLN A 123 -25.95 17.72 24.14
C GLN A 123 -26.77 17.00 25.23
N ASP A 124 -26.54 17.37 26.49
CA ASP A 124 -27.29 16.82 27.61
C ASP A 124 -28.74 17.36 27.60
N ALA A 125 -29.70 16.50 27.91
CA ALA A 125 -31.12 16.87 27.91
C ALA A 125 -31.49 17.83 29.06
N GLY A 126 -30.59 18.02 30.02
CA GLY A 126 -30.72 18.98 31.12
C GLY A 126 -30.11 20.36 30.87
N ASP A 127 -29.50 20.59 29.70
CA ASP A 127 -28.85 21.85 29.38
C ASP A 127 -29.88 22.87 28.83
N TYR A 128 -30.00 24.04 29.47
CA TYR A 128 -31.00 25.07 29.14
C TYR A 128 -30.40 26.29 28.42
N TYR A 129 -29.11 26.23 28.06
CA TYR A 129 -28.40 27.30 27.36
C TYR A 129 -28.56 27.16 25.83
N ASP A 130 -29.76 27.41 25.32
CA ASP A 130 -30.11 27.33 23.88
C ASP A 130 -29.46 28.43 23.00
N GLY A 131 -28.70 29.37 23.58
CA GLY A 131 -28.51 30.70 22.98
C GLY A 131 -27.14 31.09 22.43
N GLU A 132 -26.08 30.28 22.56
CA GLU A 132 -24.72 30.72 22.14
C GLU A 132 -24.21 30.12 20.82
N ASN A 133 -24.89 29.14 20.24
CA ASN A 133 -24.45 28.52 18.99
C ASN A 133 -24.99 29.24 17.73
N GLU A 134 -26.05 30.04 17.89
CA GLU A 134 -26.58 30.93 16.87
C GLU A 134 -26.02 32.33 17.14
N GLY A 135 -25.19 32.86 16.23
CA GLY A 135 -24.51 34.15 16.36
C GLY A 135 -25.44 35.37 16.29
N GLU A 136 -26.57 35.36 16.99
CA GLU A 136 -27.56 36.43 17.07
C GLU A 136 -27.48 37.25 18.37
N ASP A 137 -26.29 37.45 18.94
CA ASP A 137 -26.16 38.41 20.03
C ASP A 137 -26.17 39.84 19.49
N ARG A 138 -27.37 40.44 19.43
CA ARG A 138 -27.59 41.85 19.05
C ARG A 138 -26.98 42.86 20.05
N ARG A 139 -26.36 42.41 21.14
CA ARG A 139 -25.65 43.28 22.10
C ARG A 139 -24.26 43.70 21.62
N ASN A 140 -23.79 43.20 20.48
CA ASN A 140 -22.49 43.55 19.91
C ASN A 140 -22.56 44.64 18.81
N GLU A 141 -23.38 45.68 19.00
CA GLU A 141 -23.35 46.88 18.13
C GLU A 141 -22.43 47.99 18.65
N SER A 142 -21.80 47.82 19.82
CA SER A 142 -20.87 48.82 20.36
C SER A 142 -19.50 48.27 20.68
N ASN A 143 -18.55 48.64 19.81
CA ASN A 143 -17.17 49.03 20.11
C ASN A 143 -16.06 47.95 20.07
N ALA A 144 -15.34 48.00 18.94
CA ALA A 144 -13.91 47.75 18.73
C ALA A 144 -13.23 46.56 19.44
N LYS A 145 -12.81 45.54 18.65
CA LYS A 145 -11.48 44.88 18.77
C LYS A 145 -11.17 43.91 17.61
N ARG A 146 -10.05 44.22 16.93
CA ARG A 146 -9.05 43.39 16.22
C ARG A 146 -9.48 42.08 15.52
N ALA A 147 -9.14 42.02 14.22
CA ALA A 147 -9.06 40.76 13.47
C ALA A 147 -7.96 39.85 14.06
N ALA A 148 -8.28 38.56 14.22
CA ALA A 148 -7.32 37.55 14.65
C ALA A 148 -6.38 37.19 13.49
N GLU A 149 -5.07 37.17 13.77
CA GLU A 149 -4.03 36.71 12.86
C GLU A 149 -3.91 35.18 12.92
N THR A 150 -3.87 34.52 11.76
CA THR A 150 -3.71 33.06 11.64
C THR A 150 -2.25 32.67 11.90
N PRO A 151 -1.93 31.74 12.83
CA PRO A 151 -0.55 31.29 13.02
C PRO A 151 -0.15 30.24 11.97
N ALA A 152 1.09 30.37 11.48
CA ALA A 152 1.71 29.51 10.48
C ALA A 152 2.14 28.15 11.08
N GLN A 153 1.88 27.06 10.36
CA GLN A 153 2.36 25.72 10.70
C GLN A 153 3.80 25.53 10.20
N ASP A 154 4.73 25.34 11.13
CA ASP A 154 6.12 25.01 10.85
C ASP A 154 6.27 23.54 10.44
N GLN A 155 6.75 23.31 9.21
CA GLN A 155 7.26 22.03 8.74
C GLN A 155 8.69 21.83 9.25
N VAL A 156 8.94 20.73 9.96
CA VAL A 156 10.29 20.29 10.33
C VAL A 156 10.80 19.28 9.30
N ASP A 157 11.68 19.74 8.41
CA ASP A 157 12.48 18.90 7.52
C ASP A 157 13.96 18.90 7.92
N ALA A 158 14.61 17.76 7.67
CA ALA A 158 15.79 17.24 8.36
C ALA A 158 17.12 18.01 8.16
N LYS A 159 17.90 18.10 9.25
CA LYS A 159 19.32 18.52 9.25
C LYS A 159 20.19 17.57 8.42
N LYS A 160 20.90 18.12 7.42
CA LYS A 160 22.14 17.56 6.87
C LYS A 160 23.23 18.61 6.94
N MET A 161 24.22 18.42 7.82
CA MET A 161 25.45 19.23 7.84
C MET A 161 26.38 18.74 6.72
N LYS A 162 26.83 19.65 5.86
CA LYS A 162 28.08 19.49 5.11
C LYS A 162 28.85 20.80 5.14
N THR A 163 30.13 20.65 5.40
CA THR A 163 31.16 21.64 5.69
C THR A 163 31.49 22.54 4.50
N ASP A 164 31.67 23.82 4.84
CA ASP A 164 32.38 24.95 4.24
C ASP A 164 33.26 24.72 2.99
N GLU A 165 33.02 25.51 1.95
CA GLU A 165 34.06 25.99 1.04
C GLU A 165 33.85 27.50 0.81
N SER A 166 34.79 28.27 1.34
CA SER A 166 34.96 29.70 1.19
C SER A 166 35.19 30.10 -0.27
N ASN A 167 34.46 31.11 -0.71
CA ASN A 167 34.62 31.79 -1.99
C ASN A 167 35.54 33.00 -1.79
N VAL A 168 36.69 33.09 -2.49
CA VAL A 168 37.38 34.37 -2.71
C VAL A 168 37.96 34.41 -4.12
N ALA A 169 37.66 35.52 -4.79
CA ALA A 169 38.03 35.89 -6.14
C ALA A 169 39.56 35.97 -6.37
N LEU A 170 40.03 35.34 -7.45
CA LEU A 170 40.68 35.94 -8.63
C LEU A 170 41.07 34.85 -9.62
#